data_AF-A0A3Q7SL08-F1
#
_entry.id   AF-A0A3Q7SL08-F1
#
_cell.length_a   1.000
_cell.length_b   1.000
_cell.length_c   1.000
_cell.angle_alpha   90.00
_cell.angle_beta   90.00
_cell.angle_gamma   90.00
#
_symmetry.space_group_name_H-M   'P 1'
#
loop_
_entity.id
_entity.type
_entity.pdbx_description
1 polymer ?
#
loop_
_entity_poly.entity_id
_entity_poly.type
_entity_poly.pdbx_seq_one_letter_code
_entity_poly.pdbx_strand_id
1 'polypeptide(L)'
;MNNSLDYLAYPVIVSNHRQSTTFRKKLDFGHYIFHKNRIQIVKPAVDTKPPAAHTHHILKLSKLQGEQKRIDKIEYENKQLCQKIANAHRGPAKVDCWNEYFSKRIQDAISEIRQGIFSPKMIRLLTMEKIREKALGFLSYLEFQDTPKWLNAPS
;
A
#
# COMPACT_ATOMS: atom_id res chain seq x y z
N MET A 1 -38.34 -7.43 -115.81
CA MET A 1 -37.69 -6.44 -114.92
C MET A 1 -37.22 -7.21 -113.70
N ASN A 2 -35.96 -7.66 -113.69
CA ASN A 2 -35.44 -8.53 -112.65
C ASN A 2 -34.40 -7.73 -111.87
N ASN A 3 -34.81 -7.23 -110.70
CA ASN A 3 -33.99 -6.45 -109.80
C ASN A 3 -32.93 -7.38 -109.16
N SER A 4 -31.70 -7.33 -109.67
CA SER A 4 -30.53 -7.94 -109.01
C SER A 4 -30.19 -7.08 -107.81
N LEU A 5 -30.71 -7.41 -106.63
CA LEU A 5 -30.26 -6.80 -105.38
C LEU A 5 -28.85 -7.31 -105.10
N ASP A 6 -27.84 -6.49 -105.41
CA ASP A 6 -26.47 -6.70 -104.96
C ASP A 6 -26.42 -6.45 -103.46
N TYR A 7 -26.55 -7.54 -102.68
CA TYR A 7 -26.36 -7.49 -101.24
C TYR A 7 -24.88 -7.22 -100.94
N LEU A 8 -24.59 -6.01 -100.49
CA LEU A 8 -23.27 -5.63 -99.98
C LEU A 8 -23.05 -6.33 -98.62
N ALA A 9 -22.55 -7.56 -98.67
CA ALA A 9 -22.23 -8.34 -97.48
C ALA A 9 -20.95 -7.80 -96.83
N TYR A 10 -21.09 -7.01 -95.77
CA TYR A 10 -19.98 -6.66 -94.91
C TYR A 10 -19.54 -7.89 -94.12
N PRO A 11 -18.25 -8.26 -94.09
CA PRO A 11 -17.79 -9.40 -93.31
C PRO A 11 -18.10 -9.17 -91.83
N VAL A 12 -18.81 -10.11 -91.21
CA VAL A 12 -19.06 -10.09 -89.76
C VAL A 12 -17.72 -10.34 -89.06
N ILE A 13 -17.12 -9.29 -88.51
CA ILE A 13 -15.93 -9.41 -87.64
C ILE A 13 -16.40 -9.94 -86.29
N VAL A 14 -16.56 -11.26 -86.18
CA VAL A 14 -16.76 -11.92 -84.89
C VAL A 14 -15.40 -11.95 -84.17
N SER A 15 -15.33 -11.35 -82.99
CA SER A 15 -14.17 -11.47 -82.09
C SER A 15 -14.06 -12.91 -81.59
N ASN A 16 -13.42 -13.77 -82.39
CA ASN A 16 -13.06 -15.12 -81.98
C ASN A 16 -12.04 -15.04 -80.84
N HIS A 17 -12.44 -15.37 -79.62
CA HIS A 17 -11.57 -15.41 -78.43
C HIS A 17 -10.30 -16.27 -78.62
N ARG A 18 -10.29 -17.19 -79.60
CA ARG A 18 -9.14 -18.05 -79.97
C ARG A 18 -8.29 -17.50 -81.10
N GLN A 19 -8.74 -16.50 -81.85
CA GLN A 19 -7.98 -15.90 -82.94
C GLN A 19 -7.34 -14.61 -82.46
N SER A 20 -6.13 -14.72 -81.90
CA SER A 20 -5.30 -13.55 -81.64
C SER A 20 -4.87 -12.94 -82.98
N THR A 21 -5.33 -11.72 -83.25
CA THR A 21 -4.98 -11.00 -84.48
C THR A 21 -3.46 -10.77 -84.52
N THR A 22 -2.90 -10.69 -85.72
CA THR A 22 -1.47 -10.37 -85.92
C THR A 22 -1.06 -9.07 -85.22
N PHE A 23 -1.99 -8.12 -85.12
CA PHE A 23 -1.84 -6.89 -84.34
C PHE A 23 -1.68 -7.15 -82.84
N ARG A 24 -2.53 -7.98 -82.23
CA ARG A 24 -2.42 -8.33 -80.80
C ARG A 24 -1.08 -8.99 -80.50
N LYS A 25 -0.65 -9.93 -81.34
CA LYS A 25 0.67 -10.58 -81.21
C LYS A 25 1.84 -9.58 -81.25
N LYS A 26 1.75 -8.55 -82.10
CA LYS A 26 2.78 -7.49 -82.17
C LYS A 26 2.78 -6.60 -80.92
N LEU A 27 1.60 -6.28 -80.38
CA LEU A 27 1.49 -5.55 -79.11
C LEU A 27 2.05 -6.34 -77.94
N ASP A 28 1.72 -7.63 -77.85
CA ASP A 28 2.20 -8.52 -76.80
C ASP A 28 3.73 -8.68 -76.88
N PHE A 29 4.27 -8.79 -78.11
CA PHE A 29 5.70 -8.84 -78.34
C PHE A 29 6.40 -7.53 -77.93
N GLY A 30 5.81 -6.37 -78.25
CA GLY A 30 6.32 -5.08 -77.81
C GLY A 30 6.41 -4.97 -76.28
N HIS A 31 5.36 -5.40 -75.56
CA HIS A 31 5.35 -5.45 -74.09
C HIS A 31 6.41 -6.41 -73.55
N TYR A 32 6.56 -7.58 -74.16
CA TYR A 32 7.57 -8.56 -73.78
C TYR A 32 8.99 -8.00 -73.90
N ILE A 33 9.33 -7.39 -75.04
CA ILE A 33 10.65 -6.80 -75.27
C ILE A 33 10.91 -5.65 -74.31
N PHE A 34 9.93 -4.77 -74.10
CA PHE A 34 10.03 -3.68 -73.13
C PHE A 34 10.29 -4.20 -71.70
N HIS A 35 9.54 -5.21 -71.27
CA HIS A 35 9.72 -5.85 -69.98
C HIS A 35 11.11 -6.49 -69.85
N LYS A 36 11.56 -7.23 -70.87
CA LYS A 36 12.91 -7.82 -70.92
C LYS A 36 14.00 -6.77 -70.81
N ASN A 37 13.89 -5.67 -71.55
CA ASN A 37 14.83 -4.55 -71.48
C ASN A 37 14.84 -3.93 -70.09
N ARG A 38 13.67 -3.74 -69.47
CA ARG A 38 13.59 -3.23 -68.08
C ARG A 38 14.29 -4.16 -67.09
N ILE A 39 14.08 -5.47 -67.18
CA ILE A 39 14.76 -6.43 -66.30
C ILE A 39 16.29 -6.36 -66.49
N GLN A 40 16.77 -6.22 -67.73
CA GLN A 40 18.21 -6.14 -68.02
C GLN A 40 18.85 -4.82 -67.56
N ILE A 41 18.10 -3.71 -67.61
CA ILE A 41 18.60 -2.38 -67.24
C ILE A 41 18.48 -2.12 -65.73
N VAL A 42 17.48 -2.71 -65.08
CA VAL A 42 17.27 -2.54 -63.64
C VAL A 42 18.46 -3.14 -62.89
N LYS A 43 19.17 -2.29 -62.15
CA LYS A 43 20.19 -2.72 -61.21
C LYS A 43 19.48 -3.44 -60.05
N PRO A 44 19.95 -4.62 -59.62
CA PRO A 44 19.45 -5.24 -58.40
C PRO A 44 19.80 -4.32 -57.23
N ALA A 45 18.81 -3.59 -56.73
CA ALA A 45 18.94 -2.73 -55.57
C ALA A 45 18.12 -3.33 -54.44
N VAL A 46 18.80 -3.74 -53.37
CA VAL A 46 18.14 -4.12 -52.13
C VAL A 46 17.84 -2.84 -51.37
N ASP A 47 16.59 -2.65 -50.96
CA ASP A 47 16.25 -1.54 -50.06
C ASP A 47 16.89 -1.81 -48.70
N THR A 48 17.97 -1.08 -48.41
CA THR A 48 18.66 -1.16 -47.12
C THR A 48 18.17 -0.09 -46.14
N LYS A 49 17.10 0.64 -46.46
CA LYS A 49 16.57 1.65 -45.56
C LYS A 49 15.96 0.98 -44.34
N PRO A 50 16.27 1.48 -43.13
CA PRO A 50 15.59 1.00 -41.95
C PRO A 50 14.09 1.30 -42.06
N PRO A 51 13.22 0.39 -41.59
CA PRO A 51 11.80 0.65 -41.53
C PRO A 51 11.53 1.89 -40.67
N ALA A 52 10.47 2.63 -41.01
CA ALA A 52 10.11 3.84 -40.28
C ALA A 52 9.91 3.55 -38.79
N ALA A 53 10.69 4.23 -37.95
CA ALA A 53 10.56 4.11 -36.51
C ALA A 53 9.33 4.89 -36.04
N HIS A 54 8.30 4.17 -35.61
CA HIS A 54 7.12 4.79 -35.02
C HIS A 54 7.26 4.91 -33.50
N THR A 55 7.16 6.13 -32.98
CA THR A 55 7.34 6.43 -31.55
C THR A 55 6.43 5.59 -30.64
N HIS A 56 5.19 5.30 -31.04
CA HIS A 56 4.24 4.53 -30.24
C HIS A 56 4.58 3.02 -30.15
N HIS A 57 5.43 2.50 -31.03
CA HIS A 57 5.98 1.14 -30.89
C HIS A 57 7.08 1.08 -29.82
N ILE A 58 7.83 2.17 -29.68
CA ILE A 58 8.98 2.28 -28.78
C ILE A 58 8.52 2.72 -27.37
N LEU A 59 7.61 3.69 -27.31
CA LEU A 59 7.14 4.32 -26.08
C LEU A 59 5.66 4.05 -25.87
N LYS A 60 5.34 3.32 -24.80
CA LYS A 60 3.96 3.09 -24.34
C LYS A 60 3.64 4.04 -23.20
N LEU A 61 3.06 5.19 -23.53
CA LEU A 61 2.74 6.26 -22.56
C LEU A 61 1.85 5.77 -21.39
N SER A 62 0.90 4.87 -21.65
CA SER A 62 0.03 4.30 -20.62
C SER A 62 0.79 3.52 -19.55
N LYS A 63 1.87 2.83 -19.93
CA LYS A 63 2.73 2.13 -18.99
C LYS A 63 3.48 3.12 -18.10
N LEU A 64 4.08 4.15 -18.71
CA LEU A 64 4.80 5.20 -17.98
C LEU A 64 3.89 5.92 -16.98
N GLN A 65 2.67 6.27 -17.39
CA GLN A 65 1.67 6.86 -16.50
C GLN A 65 1.27 5.93 -15.35
N GLY A 66 1.17 4.63 -15.61
CA GLY A 66 0.89 3.62 -14.57
C GLY A 66 2.01 3.54 -13.54
N GLU A 67 3.27 3.51 -13.99
CA GLU A 67 4.42 3.50 -13.08
C GLU A 67 4.53 4.81 -12.27
N GLN A 68 4.29 5.97 -12.90
CA GLN A 68 4.29 7.25 -12.18
C GLN A 68 3.27 7.25 -11.04
N LYS A 69 2.03 6.80 -11.29
CA LYS A 69 1.00 6.72 -10.24
C LYS A 69 1.38 5.79 -9.09
N ARG A 70 2.10 4.69 -9.37
CA ARG A 70 2.61 3.78 -8.32
C ARG A 70 3.68 4.47 -7.49
N ILE A 71 4.61 5.17 -8.15
CA ILE A 71 5.66 5.94 -7.47
C ILE A 71 5.03 7.00 -6.57
N ASP A 72 4.08 7.78 -7.10
CA ASP A 72 3.38 8.83 -6.33
C ASP A 72 2.69 8.26 -5.07
N LYS A 73 2.09 7.06 -5.18
CA LYS A 73 1.48 6.36 -4.04
C LYS A 73 2.52 5.97 -3.00
N ILE A 74 3.64 5.39 -3.43
CA ILE A 74 4.74 4.98 -2.55
C ILE A 74 5.33 6.21 -1.85
N GLU A 75 5.57 7.30 -2.57
CA GLU A 75 6.09 8.54 -1.99
C GLU A 75 5.16 9.14 -0.95
N TYR A 76 3.85 9.12 -1.21
CA TYR A 76 2.86 9.57 -0.24
C TYR A 76 2.88 8.70 1.02
N GLU A 77 2.88 7.38 0.88
CA GLU A 77 2.95 6.43 2.00
C GLU A 77 4.25 6.58 2.80
N ASN A 78 5.38 6.77 2.12
CA ASN A 78 6.68 7.00 2.76
C ASN A 78 6.68 8.29 3.58
N LYS A 79 6.08 9.38 3.07
CA LYS A 79 5.94 10.64 3.84
C LYS A 79 5.10 10.42 5.12
N GLN A 80 3.99 9.69 5.01
CA GLN A 80 3.15 9.36 6.16
C GLN A 80 3.91 8.50 7.18
N LEU A 81 4.68 7.52 6.71
CA LEU A 81 5.49 6.65 7.56
C LEU A 81 6.59 7.43 8.29
N CYS A 82 7.33 8.29 7.57
CA CYS A 82 8.33 9.16 8.15
C CYS A 82 7.75 10.06 9.24
N GLN A 83 6.56 10.62 9.02
CA GLN A 83 5.87 11.41 10.04
C GLN A 83 5.55 10.58 11.29
N LYS A 84 5.04 9.35 11.12
CA LYS A 84 4.75 8.43 12.23
C LYS A 84 6.02 8.07 13.01
N ILE A 85 7.12 7.78 12.31
CA ILE A 85 8.42 7.47 12.93
C ILE A 85 8.94 8.69 13.70
N ALA A 86 8.89 9.89 13.11
CA ALA A 86 9.32 11.12 13.77
C ALA A 86 8.48 11.41 15.02
N ASN A 87 7.16 11.20 14.96
CA ASN A 87 6.27 11.36 16.10
C ASN A 87 6.59 10.34 17.21
N ALA A 88 6.81 9.08 16.86
CA ALA A 88 7.19 8.03 17.81
C ALA A 88 8.55 8.30 18.46
N HIS A 89 9.51 8.86 17.70
CA HIS A 89 10.83 9.22 18.20
C HIS A 89 10.80 10.47 19.09
N ARG A 90 9.94 11.45 18.79
CA ARG A 90 9.85 12.72 19.54
C ARG A 90 9.00 12.59 20.81
N GLY A 91 7.95 11.78 20.78
CA GLY A 91 7.07 11.57 21.94
C GLY A 91 7.74 10.68 22.99
N PRO A 92 7.35 10.78 24.29
CA PRO A 92 7.68 9.73 25.25
C PRO A 92 7.09 8.42 24.69
N ALA A 93 7.85 7.32 24.78
CA ALA A 93 7.41 6.00 24.35
C ALA A 93 6.16 5.60 25.15
N LYS A 94 4.98 6.01 24.67
CA LYS A 94 3.71 5.62 25.25
C LYS A 94 3.46 4.20 24.79
N VAL A 95 3.88 3.25 25.62
CA VAL A 95 3.51 1.86 25.41
C VAL A 95 2.02 1.77 25.73
N ASP A 96 1.22 1.25 24.79
CA ASP A 96 -0.23 1.03 24.98
C ASP A 96 -0.55 0.13 26.21
N CYS A 97 0.48 -0.46 26.82
CA CYS A 97 0.42 -1.26 28.03
C CYS A 97 0.50 -0.46 29.35
N TRP A 98 0.20 0.84 29.37
CA TRP A 98 -0.39 1.43 30.60
C TRP A 98 -1.81 0.86 30.76
N ASN A 99 -1.79 -0.43 31.09
CA ASN A 99 -2.88 -1.37 31.06
C ASN A 99 -3.85 -0.92 32.15
N GLU A 100 -5.05 -0.52 31.77
CA GLU A 100 -6.14 -0.23 32.69
C GLU A 100 -6.32 -1.36 33.73
N TYR A 101 -5.97 -2.59 33.32
CA TYR A 101 -5.87 -3.78 34.16
C TYR A 101 -4.89 -3.66 35.35
N PHE A 102 -3.69 -3.10 35.14
CA PHE A 102 -2.70 -2.92 36.21
C PHE A 102 -3.19 -1.88 37.23
N SER A 103 -3.76 -0.77 36.74
CA SER A 103 -4.36 0.25 37.60
C SER A 103 -5.50 -0.32 38.45
N LYS A 104 -6.37 -1.15 37.87
CA LYS A 104 -7.46 -1.80 38.60
C LYS A 104 -6.96 -2.78 39.67
N ARG A 105 -5.98 -3.64 39.34
CA ARG A 105 -5.39 -4.57 40.32
C ARG A 105 -4.74 -3.86 41.51
N ILE A 106 -4.08 -2.73 41.27
CA ILE A 106 -3.48 -1.92 42.34
C ILE A 106 -4.57 -1.30 43.21
N GLN A 107 -5.64 -0.76 42.62
CA GLN A 107 -6.77 -0.22 43.38
C GLN A 107 -7.48 -1.30 44.20
N ASP A 108 -7.71 -2.48 43.62
CA ASP A 108 -8.33 -3.62 44.31
C ASP A 108 -7.47 -4.07 45.50
N ALA A 109 -6.15 -4.21 45.31
CA ALA A 109 -5.21 -4.57 46.39
C ALA A 109 -5.14 -3.51 47.50
N ILE A 110 -5.16 -2.22 47.15
CA ILE A 110 -5.19 -1.12 48.13
C ILE A 110 -6.51 -1.15 48.93
N SER A 111 -7.62 -1.47 48.28
CA SER A 111 -8.93 -1.58 48.93
C SER A 111 -9.00 -2.73 49.93
N GLU A 112 -8.41 -3.88 49.58
CA GLU A 112 -8.34 -5.08 50.42
C GLU A 112 -7.46 -4.85 51.65
N ILE A 113 -6.30 -4.19 51.47
CA ILE A 113 -5.42 -3.79 52.58
C ILE A 113 -6.14 -2.81 53.51
N ARG A 114 -6.87 -1.82 52.98
CA ARG A 114 -7.66 -0.89 53.80
C ARG A 114 -8.73 -1.62 54.61
N GLN A 115 -9.46 -2.56 54.01
CA GLN A 115 -10.45 -3.34 54.75
C GLN A 115 -9.83 -4.22 55.84
N GLY A 116 -8.63 -4.77 55.60
CA GLY A 116 -7.87 -5.53 56.61
C GLY A 116 -7.41 -4.66 57.79
N ILE A 117 -6.86 -3.47 57.52
CA ILE A 117 -6.41 -2.52 58.55
C ILE A 117 -7.58 -2.02 59.41
N PHE A 118 -8.74 -1.79 58.80
CA PHE A 118 -9.97 -1.38 59.49
C PHE A 118 -10.86 -2.57 59.91
N SER A 119 -10.31 -3.78 60.00
CA SER A 119 -11.06 -4.93 60.49
C SER A 119 -11.50 -4.70 61.94
N PRO A 120 -12.74 -5.05 62.32
CA PRO A 120 -13.23 -4.95 63.70
C PRO A 120 -12.31 -5.66 64.71
N LYS A 121 -11.63 -6.73 64.29
CA LYS A 121 -10.67 -7.47 65.11
C LYS A 121 -9.42 -6.65 65.41
N MET A 122 -8.87 -5.93 64.43
CA MET A 122 -7.71 -5.06 64.65
C MET A 122 -8.07 -3.83 65.48
N ILE A 123 -9.22 -3.23 65.23
CA ILE A 123 -9.69 -2.09 66.04
C ILE A 123 -9.82 -2.52 67.51
N ARG A 124 -10.33 -3.74 67.78
CA ARG A 124 -10.37 -4.29 69.14
C ARG A 124 -8.98 -4.54 69.74
N LEU A 125 -8.01 -5.02 68.98
CA LEU A 125 -6.65 -5.22 69.49
C LEU A 125 -5.99 -3.89 69.84
N LEU A 126 -6.10 -2.88 68.97
CA LEU A 126 -5.58 -1.53 69.22
C LEU A 126 -6.24 -0.86 70.44
N THR A 127 -7.54 -1.05 70.66
CA THR A 127 -8.20 -0.51 71.85
C THR A 127 -7.77 -1.23 73.12
N MET A 128 -7.60 -2.55 73.08
CA MET A 128 -7.07 -3.31 74.22
C MET A 128 -5.64 -2.93 74.57
N GLU A 129 -4.79 -2.71 73.57
CA GLU A 129 -3.41 -2.26 73.76
C GLU A 129 -3.34 -0.85 74.36
N LYS A 130 -4.16 0.07 73.85
CA LYS A 130 -4.29 1.43 74.41
C LYS A 130 -4.83 1.44 75.84
N ILE A 131 -5.73 0.51 76.17
CA ILE A 131 -6.22 0.32 77.55
C ILE A 131 -5.12 -0.25 78.45
N ARG A 132 -4.31 -1.20 77.96
CA ARG A 132 -3.15 -1.74 78.70
C ARG A 132 -2.11 -0.67 78.96
N GLU A 133 -1.72 0.11 77.96
CA GLU A 133 -0.78 1.23 78.13
C GLU A 133 -1.29 2.25 79.14
N LYS A 134 -2.59 2.57 79.08
CA LYS A 134 -3.23 3.46 80.05
C LYS A 134 -3.20 2.87 81.45
N ALA A 135 -3.51 1.59 81.62
CA ALA A 135 -3.45 0.89 82.90
C ALA A 135 -2.02 0.81 83.47
N LEU A 136 -1.02 0.54 82.64
CA LEU A 136 0.39 0.55 83.03
C LEU A 136 0.85 1.95 83.45
N GLY A 137 0.41 2.99 82.75
CA GLY A 137 0.64 4.39 83.16
C GLY A 137 -0.01 4.72 84.51
N PHE A 138 -1.20 4.19 84.80
CA PHE A 138 -1.85 4.33 86.11
C PHE A 138 -1.14 3.56 87.22
N LEU A 139 -0.64 2.35 86.95
CA LEU A 139 0.11 1.55 87.92
C LEU A 139 1.44 2.21 88.29
N SER A 140 2.16 2.76 87.31
CA SER A 140 3.37 3.57 87.54
C SER A 140 3.10 4.82 88.40
N TYR A 141 1.89 5.37 88.35
CA TYR A 141 1.50 6.54 89.15
C TYR A 141 1.13 6.17 90.60
N LEU A 142 0.53 4.99 90.81
CA LEU A 142 0.20 4.45 92.14
C LEU A 142 1.44 4.00 92.90
N GLU A 143 2.41 3.36 92.23
CA GLU A 143 3.70 2.98 92.82
C GLU A 143 4.51 4.17 93.35
N PHE A 144 4.23 5.40 92.88
CA PHE A 144 4.87 6.62 93.36
C PHE A 144 4.26 7.17 94.67
N GLN A 145 3.05 6.75 95.06
CA GLN A 145 2.35 7.27 96.24
C GLN A 145 2.52 6.43 97.51
N ASP A 146 3.02 5.19 97.41
CA ASP A 146 3.16 4.25 98.54
C ASP A 146 4.54 4.27 99.23
N THR A 147 5.28 5.39 99.17
CA THR A 147 6.45 5.56 100.05
C THR A 147 6.01 6.14 101.40
N PRO A 148 6.11 5.38 102.51
CA PRO A 148 5.65 5.86 103.81
C PRO A 148 6.56 6.99 104.32
N LYS A 149 5.99 8.19 104.45
CA LYS A 149 6.60 9.35 105.14
C LYS A 149 6.66 9.10 106.65
N TRP A 150 7.68 8.40 107.13
CA TRP A 150 8.09 8.45 108.53
C TRP A 150 9.59 8.66 108.63
N LEU A 151 9.99 9.93 108.77
CA LEU A 151 11.01 10.47 109.67
C LEU A 151 11.20 11.93 109.25
N ASN A 152 10.95 12.86 110.16
CA ASN A 152 11.62 14.17 110.32
C ASN A 152 10.70 15.12 111.11
N ALA A 153 10.71 14.97 112.43
CA ALA A 153 10.34 16.04 113.35
C ALA A 153 11.64 16.49 114.05
N PRO A 154 12.06 17.76 113.93
CA PRO A 154 13.06 18.31 114.83
C PRO A 154 12.37 19.02 116.01
N SER A 155 13.06 18.92 117.15
CA SER A 155 12.80 19.51 118.47
C SER A 155 12.91 21.02 118.48
#